data_AF-A0AAW0Y9J1-F1
#
_entry.id   AF-A0AAW0Y9J1-F1
#
_cell.length_a   1.000
_cell.length_b   1.000
_cell.length_c   1.000
_cell.angle_alpha   90.00
_cell.angle_beta   90.00
_cell.angle_gamma   90.00
#
_symmetry.space_group_name_H-M   'P 1'
#
loop_
_entity.id
_entity.type
_entity.pdbx_description
1 polymer ?
#
loop_
_entity_poly.entity_id
_entity_poly.type
_entity_poly.pdbx_seq_one_letter_code
_entity_poly.pdbx_strand_id
1 'polypeptide(L)'
;MSYTATVLAWGLIDFADGYEAAGQTAYGKEAVKWATDYFLKAYTSHWEFYGQVGEGGIDHGYWGRPEDMYMSRPSAKIDEQAPGSELAGETAAAFAAASILFEVRSLSS
;
A
#
# COMPACT_ATOMS: atom_id res chain seq x y z
N MET A 1 6.27 -1.41 -1.63
CA MET A 1 5.20 -0.47 -1.23
C MET A 1 4.50 -0.90 0.05
N SER A 2 4.08 -2.17 0.19
CA SER A 2 3.40 -2.71 1.39
C SER A 2 4.12 -2.39 2.69
N TYR A 3 5.44 -2.63 2.77
CA TYR A 3 6.26 -2.27 3.94
C TYR A 3 6.06 -0.83 4.42
N THR A 4 6.04 0.14 3.49
CA THR A 4 5.83 1.55 3.82
C THR A 4 4.45 1.77 4.45
N ALA A 5 3.41 1.12 3.93
CA ALA A 5 2.07 1.21 4.51
C ALA A 5 2.02 0.58 5.90
N THR A 6 2.67 -0.57 6.12
CA THR A 6 2.79 -1.21 7.44
C THR A 6 3.44 -0.27 8.45
N VAL A 7 4.62 0.29 8.12
CA VAL A 7 5.38 1.15 9.05
C VAL A 7 4.67 2.49 9.28
N LEU A 8 4.03 3.07 8.27
CA LEU A 8 3.27 4.31 8.44
C LEU A 8 2.05 4.09 9.34
N ALA A 9 1.31 3.00 9.13
CA ALA A 9 0.17 2.65 9.98
C ALA A 9 0.62 2.38 11.41
N TRP A 10 1.70 1.63 11.60
CA TRP A 10 2.29 1.39 12.93
C TRP A 10 2.68 2.71 13.61
N GLY A 11 3.35 3.62 12.90
CA GLY A 11 3.69 4.93 13.45
C GLY A 11 2.47 5.75 13.88
N LEU A 12 1.39 5.73 13.08
CA LEU A 12 0.14 6.41 13.41
C LEU A 12 -0.60 5.79 14.61
N ILE A 13 -0.36 4.52 14.90
CA ILE A 13 -0.91 3.81 16.06
C ILE A 13 -0.10 4.17 17.31
N ASP A 14 1.22 3.96 17.28
CA ASP A 14 2.08 4.08 18.46
C ASP A 14 2.34 5.54 18.87
N PHE A 15 2.33 6.46 17.90
CA PHE A 15 2.65 7.87 18.12
C PHE A 15 1.48 8.80 17.79
N ALA A 16 0.25 8.35 18.02
CA ALA A 16 -0.99 9.09 17.74
C ALA A 16 -0.95 10.55 18.22
N ASP A 17 -0.56 10.79 19.48
CA ASP A 17 -0.46 12.14 20.07
C ASP A 17 0.47 13.06 19.28
N GLY A 18 1.57 12.52 18.74
CA GLY A 18 2.52 13.27 17.92
C GLY A 18 1.93 13.68 16.57
N TYR A 19 1.22 12.77 15.91
CA TYR A 19 0.51 13.08 14.67
C TYR A 19 -0.66 14.05 14.90
N GLU A 20 -1.36 13.94 16.03
CA GLU A 20 -2.44 14.86 16.40
C GLU A 20 -1.91 16.27 16.69
N ALA A 21 -0.85 16.38 17.49
CA ALA A 21 -0.20 17.66 17.79
C ALA A 21 0.35 18.35 16.53
N ALA A 22 0.83 17.57 15.56
CA ALA A 22 1.31 18.08 14.27
C ALA A 22 0.18 18.36 13.25
N GLY A 23 -1.07 18.02 13.56
CA GLY A 23 -2.20 18.12 12.63
C GLY A 23 -2.08 17.18 11.42
N GLN A 24 -1.32 16.10 11.54
CA GLN A 24 -0.99 15.18 10.44
C GLN A 24 -1.80 13.87 10.45
N THR A 25 -2.59 13.59 11.49
CA THR A 25 -3.34 12.34 11.61
C THR A 25 -4.23 12.05 10.41
N ALA A 26 -4.94 13.05 9.89
CA ALA A 26 -5.82 12.88 8.74
C ALA A 26 -5.05 12.53 7.46
N TYR A 27 -3.96 13.25 7.17
CA TYR A 27 -3.11 13.00 6.01
C TYR A 27 -2.42 11.63 6.09
N GLY A 28 -1.94 11.24 7.26
CA GLY A 28 -1.35 9.91 7.47
C GLY A 28 -2.36 8.79 7.23
N LYS A 29 -3.58 8.94 7.77
CA LYS A 29 -4.68 7.99 7.51
C LYS A 29 -5.05 7.94 6.02
N GLU A 30 -5.11 9.07 5.34
CA GLU A 30 -5.38 9.12 3.90
C GLU A 30 -4.29 8.40 3.08
N ALA A 31 -3.01 8.57 3.43
CA ALA A 31 -1.91 7.89 2.77
C ALA A 31 -1.93 6.36 2.97
N VAL A 32 -2.21 5.89 4.19
CA VAL A 32 -2.41 4.45 4.46
C VAL A 32 -3.59 3.93 3.65
N LYS A 33 -4.72 4.65 3.64
CA LYS A 33 -5.92 4.28 2.89
C LYS A 33 -5.61 4.17 1.39
N TRP A 34 -4.87 5.11 0.83
CA TRP A 34 -4.50 5.12 -0.59
C TRP A 34 -3.72 3.85 -0.97
N ALA A 35 -2.74 3.46 -0.16
CA ALA A 35 -1.98 2.24 -0.37
C ALA A 35 -2.86 0.98 -0.25
N THR A 36 -3.72 0.90 0.77
CA THR A 36 -4.60 -0.26 0.97
C THR A 36 -5.71 -0.37 -0.09
N ASP A 37 -6.23 0.76 -0.59
CA ASP A 37 -7.18 0.76 -1.71
C ASP A 37 -6.52 0.22 -2.99
N TYR A 38 -5.24 0.53 -3.21
CA TYR A 38 -4.48 -0.07 -4.31
C TYR A 38 -4.28 -1.57 -4.09
N PHE A 39 -3.90 -2.01 -2.89
CA PHE A 39 -3.74 -3.44 -2.59
C PHE A 39 -5.05 -4.23 -2.76
N LEU A 40 -6.19 -3.64 -2.41
CA LEU A 40 -7.50 -4.25 -2.65
C LEU A 40 -7.77 -4.47 -4.14
N LYS A 41 -7.37 -3.53 -5.00
CA LYS A 41 -7.46 -3.70 -6.47
C LYS A 41 -6.47 -4.75 -6.98
N ALA A 42 -5.31 -4.88 -6.34
CA ALA A 42 -4.28 -5.83 -6.70
C ALA A 42 -4.60 -7.27 -6.26
N TYR A 43 -5.45 -7.45 -5.23
CA TYR A 43 -5.98 -8.75 -4.81
C TYR A 43 -7.26 -9.07 -5.61
N THR A 44 -7.08 -9.75 -6.74
CA THR A 44 -8.15 -9.95 -7.72
C THR A 44 -8.97 -11.22 -7.49
N SER A 45 -8.37 -12.24 -6.85
CA SER A 45 -9.07 -13.47 -6.46
C SER A 45 -8.31 -14.22 -5.37
N HIS A 46 -8.88 -15.32 -4.87
CA HIS A 46 -8.18 -16.20 -3.94
C HIS A 46 -6.89 -16.72 -4.58
N TRP A 47 -5.76 -16.50 -3.89
CA TRP A 47 -4.40 -16.77 -4.33
C TRP A 47 -3.84 -15.92 -5.47
N GLU A 48 -4.57 -14.95 -6.01
CA GLU A 48 -4.06 -14.08 -7.08
C GLU A 48 -3.78 -12.67 -6.56
N PHE A 49 -2.52 -12.23 -6.64
CA PHE A 49 -2.12 -10.90 -6.17
C PHE A 49 -1.11 -10.22 -7.09
N TYR A 50 -1.40 -9.00 -7.54
CA TYR A 50 -0.52 -8.22 -8.39
C TYR A 50 0.55 -7.46 -7.57
N GLY A 51 1.82 -7.80 -7.78
CA GLY A 51 2.96 -7.25 -7.05
C GLY A 51 3.62 -6.05 -7.70
N GLN A 52 3.49 -5.89 -9.01
CA GLN A 52 4.19 -4.86 -9.77
C GLN A 52 3.39 -4.42 -11.01
N VAL A 53 3.45 -3.11 -11.30
CA VAL A 53 2.94 -2.52 -12.54
C VAL A 53 4.04 -1.63 -13.12
N GLY A 54 4.55 -2.01 -14.29
CA GLY A 54 5.72 -1.42 -14.92
C GLY A 54 6.87 -2.42 -15.02
N GLU A 55 7.77 -2.15 -15.96
CA GLU A 55 9.01 -2.89 -16.18
C GLU A 55 10.16 -1.90 -16.02
N GLY A 56 11.17 -2.26 -15.23
CA GLY A 56 12.21 -1.31 -14.80
C GLY A 56 13.08 -0.80 -15.95
N GLY A 57 13.44 -1.64 -16.91
CA GLY A 57 14.24 -1.22 -18.07
C GLY A 57 13.53 -0.19 -18.95
N ILE A 58 12.25 -0.43 -19.24
CA ILE A 58 11.40 0.45 -20.05
C ILE A 58 11.12 1.76 -19.30
N ASP A 59 10.75 1.68 -18.02
CA ASP A 59 10.40 2.84 -17.19
C ASP A 59 11.63 3.75 -16.95
N HIS A 60 12.77 3.17 -16.55
CA HIS A 60 14.00 3.91 -16.28
C HIS A 60 14.69 4.45 -17.55
N GLY A 61 14.28 3.98 -18.74
CA GLY A 61 14.75 4.50 -20.02
C GLY A 61 14.12 5.84 -20.41
N TYR A 62 13.12 6.32 -19.67
CA TYR A 62 12.42 7.56 -19.93
C TYR A 62 12.61 8.57 -18.79
N TRP A 63 12.96 9.80 -19.14
CA TRP A 63 13.05 10.91 -18.19
C TRP A 63 12.05 12.00 -18.55
N GLY A 64 10.91 11.99 -17.87
CA GLY A 64 9.83 12.94 -18.09
C GLY A 64 8.79 12.87 -16.99
N ARG A 65 7.70 13.64 -17.14
CA ARG A 65 6.62 13.64 -16.16
C ARG A 65 5.86 12.31 -16.21
N PRO A 66 5.41 11.76 -15.07
CA PRO A 66 4.64 10.53 -15.04
C PRO A 66 3.30 10.65 -15.81
N GLU A 67 2.73 11.86 -15.89
CA GLU A 67 1.48 12.12 -16.63
C GLU A 67 1.64 11.99 -18.16
N ASP A 68 2.88 12.08 -18.68
CA ASP A 68 3.18 12.02 -20.11
C ASP A 68 3.78 10.66 -20.52
N MET A 69 3.75 9.66 -19.64
CA MET A 69 4.26 8.32 -19.94
C MET A 69 3.47 7.67 -21.08
N TYR A 70 4.17 7.25 -22.14
CA TYR A 70 3.60 6.64 -23.34
C TYR A 70 4.01 5.18 -23.54
N MET A 71 4.97 4.69 -22.77
CA MET A 71 5.47 3.32 -22.84
C MET A 71 4.51 2.31 -22.21
N SER A 72 4.66 1.04 -22.56
CA SER A 72 3.90 -0.05 -21.94
C SER A 72 4.24 -0.19 -20.45
N ARG A 73 3.23 -0.46 -19.63
CA ARG A 73 3.37 -0.71 -18.19
C ARG A 73 2.74 -2.06 -17.84
N PRO A 74 3.44 -3.18 -18.08
CA PRO A 74 2.88 -4.51 -17.86
C PRO A 74 2.64 -4.77 -16.37
N SER A 75 1.65 -5.59 -16.05
CA SER A 75 1.33 -6.02 -14.69
C SER A 75 1.86 -7.42 -14.43
N ALA A 76 2.49 -7.63 -13.27
CA ALA A 76 2.99 -8.93 -12.82
C ALA A 76 2.32 -9.35 -11.52
N LYS A 77 1.96 -10.63 -11.42
CA LYS A 77 1.24 -11.22 -10.29
C LYS A 77 2.00 -12.41 -9.71
N ILE A 78 1.65 -12.74 -8.47
CA ILE A 78 1.93 -14.01 -7.83
C ILE A 78 0.65 -14.84 -7.79
N ASP A 79 0.79 -16.15 -7.88
CA ASP A 79 -0.28 -17.13 -7.76
C ASP A 79 0.22 -18.46 -7.19
N GLU A 80 -0.63 -19.49 -7.17
CA GLU A 80 -0.25 -20.82 -6.67
C GLU A 80 0.86 -21.47 -7.51
N GLN A 81 0.97 -21.12 -8.81
CA GLN A 81 1.99 -21.66 -9.70
C GLN A 81 3.30 -20.86 -9.63
N ALA A 82 3.22 -19.57 -9.34
CA ALA A 82 4.35 -18.65 -9.16
C ALA A 82 4.19 -17.88 -7.83
N PRO A 83 4.51 -18.50 -6.68
CA PRO A 83 4.24 -17.93 -5.37
C PRO A 83 5.22 -16.79 -5.01
N GLY A 84 4.81 -15.95 -4.05
CA GLY A 84 5.66 -14.91 -3.46
C GLY A 84 5.25 -14.59 -2.03
N SER A 85 5.74 -15.39 -1.08
CA SER A 85 5.35 -15.32 0.32
C SER A 85 5.69 -13.99 0.98
N GLU A 86 6.81 -13.37 0.63
CA GLU A 86 7.26 -12.10 1.18
C GLU A 86 6.30 -10.97 0.78
N LEU A 87 5.94 -10.91 -0.51
CA LEU A 87 5.00 -9.91 -1.04
C LEU A 87 3.60 -10.08 -0.43
N ALA A 88 3.10 -11.32 -0.41
CA ALA A 88 1.80 -11.64 0.16
C ALA A 88 1.76 -11.35 1.66
N GLY A 89 2.78 -11.80 2.40
CA GLY A 89 2.89 -11.63 3.84
C GLY A 89 3.00 -10.16 4.26
N GLU A 90 3.84 -9.38 3.57
CA GLU A 90 3.98 -7.95 3.89
C GLU A 90 2.72 -7.16 3.54
N THR A 91 2.01 -7.53 2.46
CA THR A 91 0.73 -6.88 2.14
C THR A 91 -0.35 -7.25 3.16
N ALA A 92 -0.37 -8.49 3.65
CA ALA A 92 -1.25 -8.91 4.74
C ALA A 92 -0.94 -8.13 6.04
N ALA A 93 0.35 -7.92 6.36
CA ALA A 93 0.76 -7.10 7.49
C ALA A 93 0.29 -5.64 7.35
N ALA A 94 0.40 -5.06 6.15
CA ALA A 94 -0.11 -3.71 5.86
C ALA A 94 -1.62 -3.60 6.09
N PHE A 95 -2.41 -4.58 5.65
CA PHE A 95 -3.86 -4.61 5.91
C PHE A 95 -4.20 -4.76 7.39
N ALA A 96 -3.49 -5.62 8.13
CA ALA A 96 -3.71 -5.80 9.56
C ALA A 96 -3.37 -4.53 10.36
N ALA A 97 -2.25 -3.87 10.05
CA ALA A 97 -1.91 -2.59 10.67
C ALA A 97 -2.95 -1.50 10.32
N ALA A 98 -3.38 -1.44 9.07
CA ALA A 98 -4.43 -0.51 8.65
C ALA A 98 -5.76 -0.79 9.35
N SER A 99 -6.17 -2.06 9.53
CA SER A 99 -7.43 -2.37 10.21
C SER A 99 -7.43 -1.84 11.64
N ILE A 100 -6.32 -1.99 12.38
CA ILE A 100 -6.17 -1.41 13.73
C ILE A 100 -6.27 0.12 13.67
N LEU A 101 -5.55 0.77 12.76
CA LEU A 101 -5.56 2.24 12.61
C LEU A 101 -6.96 2.81 12.31
N PHE A 102 -7.79 2.10 11.55
CA PHE A 102 -9.13 2.52 11.15
C PHE A 102 -10.25 2.03 12.09
N GLU A 103 -10.00 1.02 12.92
CA GLU A 103 -10.95 0.54 13.94
C GLU A 103 -11.08 1.52 15.11
N VAL A 104 -10.02 2.30 15.40
CA VAL A 104 -10.03 3.32 16.46
C VAL A 104 -10.85 4.54 16.02
N ARG A 105 -12.19 4.43 16.05
CA ARG A 105 -13.19 5.50 16.21
C ARG A 105 -14.64 4.98 16.18
N SER A 106 -15.04 4.21 17.20
CA SER A 106 -16.45 4.12 17.64
C SER A 106 -16.68 4.51 19.11
N LEU A 107 -15.63 4.94 19.84
CA LEU A 107 -15.71 5.26 21.27
C LEU A 107 -15.53 6.75 21.58
N SER A 108 -16.28 7.61 20.88
CA SER A 108 -16.63 8.95 21.38
C SER A 108 -17.87 9.48 20.68
N SER A 109 -19.03 9.22 21.29
CA SER A 109 -20.24 10.04 21.19
C SER A 109 -20.88 10.10 22.58
#